data_AF-A0AB35IP05-F1
#
_entry.id   AF-A0AB35IP05-F1
#
_cell.length_a   1.000
_cell.length_b   1.000
_cell.length_c   1.000
_cell.angle_alpha   90.00
_cell.angle_beta   90.00
_cell.angle_gamma   90.00
#
_symmetry.space_group_name_H-M   'P 1'
#
loop_
_entity.id
_entity.type
_entity.pdbx_description
1 polymer ?
#
loop_
_entity_poly.entity_id
_entity_poly.type
_entity_poly.pdbx_seq_one_letter_code
_entity_poly.pdbx_strand_id
1 'polypeptide(L)'
;MKISYMVVVFILGSLILYSIIKGKGNLKVSLIELFRAFLSVFSLMGFILTCTGSFFQGISASMKEIDEDLKLDKLKKDEDLKEEFRLVFNTVYQELKALHSNDELTKELLSDFYYDSVSQTSKLVFKRFMELTERERLIDRIKEVANASILNSNYFITEITEPKLYPGSGGTYVSNVIFDLNENNELRQRRLAEQVERENSEVDSVESVLD
;
A
#
# COMPACT_ATOMS: atom_id res chain seq x y z
N MET A 1 -10.31 26.15 -34.39
CA MET A 1 -10.59 27.54 -33.96
C MET A 1 -11.51 28.35 -34.90
N LYS A 2 -11.51 28.15 -36.23
CA LYS A 2 -12.36 28.95 -37.15
C LYS A 2 -13.87 28.62 -37.11
N ILE A 3 -14.22 27.36 -36.87
CA ILE A 3 -15.61 26.89 -36.88
C ILE A 3 -16.39 27.38 -35.65
N SER A 4 -15.79 27.33 -34.46
CA SER A 4 -16.43 27.82 -33.23
C SER A 4 -16.72 29.31 -33.27
N TYR A 5 -15.81 30.11 -33.85
CA TYR A 5 -16.03 31.54 -34.06
C TYR A 5 -17.17 31.82 -35.06
N MET A 6 -17.24 31.09 -36.17
CA MET A 6 -18.35 31.22 -37.13
C MET A 6 -19.70 30.89 -36.51
N VAL A 7 -19.79 29.85 -35.68
CA VAL A 7 -21.04 29.49 -35.00
C VAL A 7 -21.49 30.58 -34.02
N VAL A 8 -20.56 31.15 -33.25
CA VAL A 8 -20.87 32.25 -32.31
C VAL A 8 -21.34 33.50 -33.06
N VAL A 9 -20.66 33.88 -34.13
CA VAL A 9 -21.05 35.03 -34.97
C VAL A 9 -22.41 34.79 -35.62
N PHE A 10 -22.69 33.58 -36.09
CA PHE A 10 -23.98 33.22 -36.65
C PHE A 10 -25.10 33.36 -35.62
N ILE A 11 -24.93 32.82 -34.41
CA ILE A 11 -25.92 32.91 -33.33
C ILE A 11 -26.16 34.38 -32.94
N LEU A 12 -25.10 35.17 -32.76
CA LEU A 12 -25.22 36.60 -32.43
C LEU A 12 -25.93 37.38 -33.54
N GLY A 13 -25.55 37.13 -34.80
CA GLY A 13 -26.18 37.76 -35.96
C GLY A 13 -27.67 37.44 -36.09
N SER A 14 -28.04 36.16 -35.89
CA SER A 14 -29.44 35.73 -35.89
C SER A 14 -30.25 36.35 -34.75
N LEU A 15 -29.67 36.48 -33.55
CA LEU A 15 -30.33 37.13 -32.40
C LEU A 15 -30.57 38.62 -32.67
N ILE A 16 -29.59 39.33 -33.23
CA ILE A 16 -29.72 40.74 -33.59
C ILE A 16 -30.81 40.93 -34.66
N LEU A 17 -30.80 40.09 -35.71
CA LEU A 17 -31.78 40.17 -36.79
C LEU A 17 -33.20 39.88 -36.27
N TYR A 18 -33.36 38.85 -35.43
CA TYR A 18 -34.64 38.50 -34.79
C TYR A 18 -35.22 39.69 -34.00
N SER A 19 -34.38 40.38 -33.22
CA SER A 19 -34.80 41.52 -32.41
C SER A 19 -35.19 42.74 -33.24
N ILE A 20 -34.49 43.02 -34.35
CA ILE A 20 -34.83 44.11 -35.26
C ILE A 20 -36.17 43.85 -35.95
N ILE A 21 -36.39 42.62 -36.46
CA ILE A 21 -37.64 42.23 -37.11
C ILE A 21 -38.81 42.36 -36.14
N LYS A 22 -38.63 41.85 -34.91
CA LYS A 22 -39.69 41.83 -33.90
C LYS A 22 -39.99 43.22 -33.33
N GLY A 23 -38.99 44.10 -33.27
CA GLY A 23 -39.15 45.48 -32.85
C GLY A 23 -39.80 46.41 -33.89
N LYS A 24 -40.12 45.93 -35.10
CA LYS A 24 -40.83 46.66 -36.18
C LYS A 24 -40.31 48.09 -36.41
N GLY A 25 -38.98 48.26 -36.37
CA GLY A 25 -38.33 49.57 -36.58
C GLY A 25 -38.32 50.51 -35.38
N ASN A 26 -38.91 50.14 -34.23
CA ASN A 26 -38.75 50.88 -32.98
C ASN A 26 -37.52 50.40 -32.22
N LEU A 27 -36.55 51.31 -32.07
CA LEU A 27 -35.25 51.04 -31.47
C LEU A 27 -35.34 50.62 -30.00
N LYS A 28 -36.28 51.20 -29.22
CA LYS A 28 -36.49 50.84 -27.81
C LYS A 28 -37.05 49.43 -27.67
N VAL A 29 -38.01 49.05 -28.51
CA VAL A 29 -38.65 47.73 -28.49
C VAL A 29 -37.67 46.65 -28.97
N SER A 30 -36.88 46.94 -30.00
CA SER A 30 -35.85 46.04 -30.51
C SER A 30 -34.80 45.71 -29.44
N LEU A 31 -34.39 46.71 -28.65
CA LEU A 31 -33.41 46.52 -27.57
C LEU A 31 -33.94 45.61 -26.46
N ILE A 32 -35.21 45.76 -26.08
CA ILE A 32 -35.87 44.93 -25.06
C ILE A 32 -35.97 43.47 -25.54
N GLU A 33 -36.34 43.25 -26.80
CA GLU A 33 -36.42 41.90 -27.38
C GLU A 33 -35.04 41.24 -27.50
N LEU A 34 -33.99 42.03 -27.80
CA LEU A 34 -32.61 41.55 -27.78
C LEU A 34 -32.20 41.08 -26.39
N PHE A 35 -32.49 41.89 -25.36
CA PHE A 35 -32.18 41.53 -23.97
C PHE A 35 -32.92 40.25 -23.54
N ARG A 36 -34.19 40.11 -23.92
CA ARG A 36 -35.01 38.92 -23.62
C ARG A 36 -34.49 37.66 -24.32
N ALA A 37 -34.05 37.79 -25.57
CA ALA A 37 -33.46 36.69 -26.32
C ALA A 37 -32.12 36.24 -25.69
N PHE A 38 -31.26 37.18 -25.29
CA PHE A 38 -30.04 36.86 -24.53
C PHE A 38 -30.37 36.13 -23.22
N LEU A 39 -31.34 36.62 -22.43
CA LEU A 39 -31.73 35.97 -21.18
C LEU A 39 -32.16 34.51 -21.37
N SER A 40 -32.86 34.20 -22.47
CA SER A 40 -33.29 32.83 -22.79
C SER A 40 -32.11 31.88 -23.07
N VAL A 41 -31.08 32.37 -23.77
CA VAL A 41 -29.87 31.61 -24.06
C VAL A 41 -29.05 31.37 -22.79
N PHE A 42 -28.93 32.39 -21.93
CA PHE A 42 -28.26 32.24 -20.64
C PHE A 42 -28.99 31.27 -19.71
N SER A 43 -30.33 31.28 -19.69
CA SER A 43 -31.14 30.32 -18.94
C SER A 43 -30.92 28.88 -19.41
N LEU A 44 -30.87 28.66 -20.73
CA LEU A 44 -30.61 27.35 -21.33
C LEU A 44 -29.21 26.83 -20.97
N MET A 45 -28.19 27.71 -21.03
CA MET A 45 -26.83 27.36 -20.60
C MET A 45 -26.76 27.02 -19.10
N GLY A 46 -27.48 27.77 -18.27
CA GLY A 46 -27.60 27.47 -16.84
C GLY A 46 -28.22 26.09 -16.57
N PHE A 47 -29.26 25.71 -17.33
CA PHE A 47 -29.89 24.39 -17.23
C PHE A 47 -28.91 23.26 -17.59
N ILE A 48 -28.14 23.41 -18.67
CA ILE A 48 -27.12 22.43 -19.08
C ILE A 48 -26.02 22.27 -18.02
N LEU A 49 -25.55 23.38 -17.44
CA LEU A 49 -24.56 23.35 -16.34
C LEU A 49 -25.11 22.66 -15.07
N THR A 50 -26.40 22.83 -14.79
CA THR A 50 -27.04 22.21 -13.63
C THR A 50 -27.16 20.70 -13.82
N CYS A 51 -27.55 20.25 -15.02
CA CYS A 51 -27.64 18.82 -15.34
C CYS A 51 -26.29 18.09 -15.32
N THR A 52 -25.21 18.74 -15.80
CA THR A 52 -23.86 18.15 -15.74
C THR A 52 -23.33 18.11 -14.31
N GLY A 53 -23.57 19.16 -13.50
CA GLY A 53 -23.21 19.19 -12.08
C GLY A 53 -23.78 18.02 -11.26
N SER A 54 -25.06 17.68 -11.49
CA SER A 54 -25.71 16.53 -10.85
C SER A 54 -25.09 15.19 -11.24
N PHE A 55 -24.66 15.05 -12.50
CA PHE A 55 -23.99 13.84 -13.01
C PHE A 55 -22.58 13.67 -12.40
N PHE A 56 -21.82 14.77 -12.28
CA PHE A 56 -20.51 14.76 -11.61
C PHE A 56 -20.62 14.51 -10.10
N GLN A 57 -21.68 15.00 -9.43
CA GLN A 57 -21.92 14.68 -8.02
C GLN A 57 -22.15 13.18 -7.80
N GLY A 58 -22.94 12.53 -8.65
CA GLY A 58 -23.19 11.08 -8.59
C GLY A 58 -21.93 10.23 -8.83
N ILE A 59 -21.07 10.64 -9.78
CA ILE A 59 -19.77 9.99 -10.01
C ILE A 59 -18.82 10.22 -8.83
N SER A 60 -18.77 11.42 -8.25
CA SER A 60 -17.91 11.68 -7.08
C SER A 60 -18.36 10.91 -5.84
N ALA A 61 -19.67 10.71 -5.65
CA ALA A 61 -20.21 9.90 -4.56
C ALA A 61 -19.85 8.42 -4.74
N SER A 62 -19.99 7.90 -5.96
CA SER A 62 -19.60 6.51 -6.29
C SER A 62 -18.09 6.28 -6.17
N MET A 63 -17.26 7.26 -6.55
CA MET A 63 -15.80 7.17 -6.36
C MET A 63 -15.40 7.26 -4.88
N LYS A 64 -16.13 8.03 -4.08
CA LYS A 64 -15.92 8.11 -2.63
C LYS A 64 -16.32 6.82 -1.93
N GLU A 65 -17.41 6.18 -2.35
CA GLU A 65 -17.86 4.87 -1.87
C GLU A 65 -16.82 3.77 -2.19
N ILE A 66 -16.31 3.73 -3.43
CA ILE A 66 -15.23 2.80 -3.82
C ILE A 66 -13.93 3.05 -3.03
N ASP A 67 -13.56 4.31 -2.78
CA ASP A 67 -12.37 4.66 -1.99
C ASP A 67 -12.56 4.35 -0.49
N GLU A 68 -13.77 4.45 0.04
CA GLU A 68 -14.12 4.02 1.40
C GLU A 68 -14.10 2.49 1.53
N ASP A 69 -14.67 1.75 0.58
CA ASP A 69 -14.64 0.28 0.55
C ASP A 69 -13.20 -0.26 0.43
N LEU A 70 -12.38 0.34 -0.45
CA LEU A 70 -10.95 -0.01 -0.58
C LEU A 70 -10.16 0.27 0.70
N LYS A 71 -10.49 1.33 1.45
CA LYS A 71 -9.88 1.61 2.75
C LYS A 71 -10.35 0.61 3.80
N LEU A 72 -11.63 0.25 3.78
CA LEU A 72 -12.20 -0.72 4.71
C LEU A 72 -11.63 -2.12 4.50
N ASP A 73 -11.43 -2.54 3.25
CA ASP A 73 -10.79 -3.80 2.90
C ASP A 73 -9.30 -3.82 3.27
N LYS A 74 -8.59 -2.69 3.11
CA LYS A 74 -7.20 -2.57 3.60
C LYS A 74 -7.13 -2.64 5.12
N LEU A 75 -8.03 -1.96 5.83
CA LEU A 75 -8.10 -2.00 7.29
C LEU A 75 -8.42 -3.40 7.81
N LYS A 76 -9.37 -4.10 7.18
CA LYS A 76 -9.66 -5.50 7.50
C LYS A 76 -8.47 -6.40 7.26
N LYS A 77 -7.79 -6.26 6.10
CA LYS A 77 -6.57 -7.02 5.81
C LYS A 77 -5.48 -6.77 6.85
N ASP A 78 -5.31 -5.54 7.31
CA ASP A 78 -4.34 -5.19 8.37
C ASP A 78 -4.73 -5.77 9.74
N GLU A 79 -6.02 -5.81 10.08
CA GLU A 79 -6.51 -6.45 11.32
C GLU A 79 -6.37 -7.97 11.27
N ASP A 80 -6.72 -8.59 10.16
CA ASP A 80 -6.57 -10.03 9.93
C ASP A 80 -5.09 -10.45 10.03
N LEU A 81 -4.18 -9.66 9.44
CA LEU A 81 -2.74 -9.90 9.53
C LEU A 81 -2.19 -9.75 10.96
N LYS A 82 -2.73 -8.82 11.75
CA LYS A 82 -2.34 -8.66 13.17
C LYS A 82 -2.80 -9.84 14.01
N GLU A 83 -4.03 -10.30 13.78
CA GLU A 83 -4.58 -11.44 14.51
C GLU A 83 -3.86 -12.74 14.12
N GLU A 84 -3.55 -12.93 12.83
CA GLU A 84 -2.71 -14.02 12.36
C GLU A 84 -1.31 -13.97 12.98
N PHE A 85 -0.67 -12.80 13.00
CA PHE A 85 0.64 -12.64 13.63
C PHE A 85 0.61 -12.99 15.12
N ARG A 86 -0.46 -12.63 15.83
CA ARG A 86 -0.64 -12.99 17.25
C ARG A 86 -0.67 -14.51 17.45
N LEU A 87 -1.37 -15.24 16.58
CA LEU A 87 -1.44 -16.70 16.61
C LEU A 87 -0.08 -17.33 16.28
N VAL A 88 0.61 -16.81 15.26
CA VAL A 88 1.98 -17.21 14.88
C VAL A 88 2.94 -17.01 16.05
N PHE A 89 2.96 -15.82 16.66
CA PHE A 89 3.82 -15.51 17.79
C PHE A 89 3.55 -16.43 18.97
N ASN A 90 2.27 -16.66 19.31
CA ASN A 90 1.91 -17.59 20.39
C ASN A 90 2.39 -19.01 20.12
N THR A 91 2.25 -19.50 18.89
CA THR A 91 2.71 -20.83 18.49
C THR A 91 4.22 -20.95 18.66
N VAL A 92 4.99 -20.00 18.09
CA VAL A 92 6.44 -19.94 18.25
C VAL A 92 6.84 -19.84 19.72
N TYR A 93 6.16 -19.02 20.51
CA TYR A 93 6.44 -18.87 21.94
C TYR A 93 6.31 -20.20 22.70
N GLN A 94 5.25 -20.98 22.45
CA GLN A 94 5.08 -22.28 23.11
C GLN A 94 6.17 -23.28 22.70
N GLU A 95 6.53 -23.31 21.42
CA GLU A 95 7.58 -24.21 20.92
C GLU A 95 8.96 -23.83 21.45
N LEU A 96 9.28 -22.54 21.53
CA LEU A 96 10.54 -22.10 22.13
C LEU A 96 10.58 -22.36 23.64
N LYS A 97 9.44 -22.27 24.33
CA LYS A 97 9.33 -22.66 25.74
C LYS A 97 9.53 -24.17 25.93
N ALA A 98 9.01 -24.99 25.03
CA ALA A 98 9.25 -26.43 25.01
C ALA A 98 10.71 -26.76 24.72
N LEU A 99 11.31 -26.08 23.73
CA LEU A 99 12.73 -26.21 23.40
C LEU A 99 13.62 -25.86 24.59
N HIS A 100 13.39 -24.71 25.24
CA HIS A 100 14.11 -24.32 26.45
C HIS A 100 14.01 -25.35 27.58
N SER A 101 12.92 -26.13 27.65
CA SER A 101 12.74 -27.15 28.67
C SER A 101 13.47 -28.46 28.36
N ASN A 102 13.62 -28.79 27.07
CA ASN A 102 14.06 -30.10 26.59
C ASN A 102 15.49 -30.11 26.02
N ASP A 103 16.03 -28.95 25.64
CA ASP A 103 17.36 -28.82 25.05
C ASP A 103 18.34 -28.15 26.04
N GLU A 104 19.41 -28.85 26.38
CA GLU A 104 20.37 -28.39 27.41
C GLU A 104 21.04 -27.07 27.03
N LEU A 105 21.44 -26.92 25.76
CA LEU A 105 22.09 -25.70 25.26
C LEU A 105 21.14 -24.51 25.33
N THR A 106 19.90 -24.68 24.87
CA THR A 106 18.86 -23.64 24.95
C THR A 106 18.55 -23.29 26.39
N LYS A 107 18.44 -24.29 27.28
CA LYS A 107 18.21 -24.08 28.72
C LYS A 107 19.34 -23.34 29.40
N GLU A 108 20.59 -23.61 29.01
CA GLU A 108 21.76 -22.91 29.54
C GLU A 108 21.75 -21.45 29.09
N LEU A 109 21.56 -21.20 27.79
CA LEU A 109 21.87 -19.90 27.17
C LEU A 109 20.68 -18.95 27.07
N LEU A 110 19.50 -19.46 26.77
CA LEU A 110 18.30 -18.66 26.61
C LEU A 110 17.68 -18.39 27.98
N SER A 111 17.37 -17.12 28.24
CA SER A 111 16.68 -16.66 29.44
C SER A 111 15.18 -16.50 29.19
N ASP A 112 14.81 -15.90 28.06
CA ASP A 112 13.42 -15.58 27.76
C ASP A 112 13.20 -15.33 26.26
N PHE A 113 11.94 -15.42 25.84
CA PHE A 113 11.45 -15.00 24.52
C PHE A 113 10.14 -14.25 24.70
N TYR A 114 10.04 -13.01 24.21
CA TYR A 114 8.84 -12.19 24.42
C TYR A 114 8.59 -11.21 23.27
N TYR A 115 7.37 -10.67 23.21
CA TYR A 115 7.02 -9.59 22.31
C TYR A 115 7.09 -8.25 23.04
N ASP A 116 7.94 -7.34 22.57
CA ASP A 116 8.02 -5.98 23.09
C ASP A 116 6.95 -5.12 22.42
N SER A 117 5.90 -4.79 23.16
CA SER A 117 4.80 -3.96 22.64
C SER A 117 5.21 -2.53 22.33
N VAL A 118 6.30 -2.02 22.94
CA VAL A 118 6.77 -0.65 22.72
C VAL A 118 7.51 -0.55 21.40
N SER A 119 8.45 -1.46 21.15
CA SER A 119 9.17 -1.50 19.87
C SER A 119 8.44 -2.28 18.78
N GLN A 120 7.33 -2.94 19.12
CA GLN A 120 6.58 -3.85 18.24
C GLN A 120 7.48 -4.92 17.61
N THR A 121 8.40 -5.48 18.42
CA THR A 121 9.36 -6.49 17.96
C THR A 121 9.43 -7.67 18.92
N SER A 122 9.53 -8.85 18.34
CA SER A 122 9.82 -10.09 19.08
C SER A 122 11.29 -10.12 19.48
N LYS A 123 11.59 -10.60 20.69
CA LYS A 123 12.93 -10.55 21.29
C LYS A 123 13.31 -11.87 21.95
N LEU A 124 14.56 -12.27 21.75
CA LEU A 124 15.23 -13.35 22.48
C LEU A 124 16.19 -12.73 23.49
N VAL A 125 16.17 -13.24 24.72
CA VAL A 125 17.05 -12.80 25.80
C VAL A 125 18.00 -13.93 26.14
N PHE A 126 19.29 -13.65 26.09
CA PHE A 126 20.36 -14.59 26.45
C PHE A 126 20.99 -14.19 27.78
N LYS A 127 21.37 -15.20 28.56
CA LYS A 127 21.93 -15.03 29.91
C LYS A 127 23.36 -14.50 29.91
N ARG A 128 24.13 -14.77 28.84
CA ARG A 128 25.53 -14.40 28.72
C ARG A 128 25.94 -14.15 27.27
N PHE A 129 27.14 -13.61 27.10
CA PHE A 129 27.83 -13.60 25.82
C PHE A 129 28.07 -15.03 25.34
N MET A 130 27.97 -15.23 24.03
CA MET A 130 28.19 -16.51 23.36
C MET A 130 29.29 -16.34 22.32
N GLU A 131 30.12 -17.37 22.18
CA GLU A 131 31.06 -17.43 21.06
C GLU A 131 30.30 -17.58 19.74
N LEU A 132 30.94 -17.19 18.63
CA LEU A 132 30.30 -17.13 17.31
C LEU A 132 29.63 -18.46 16.93
N THR A 133 30.34 -19.57 17.09
CA THR A 133 29.88 -20.92 16.74
C THR A 133 28.74 -21.41 17.64
N GLU A 134 28.81 -21.13 18.95
CA GLU A 134 27.75 -21.42 19.91
C GLU A 134 26.47 -20.65 19.57
N ARG A 135 26.64 -19.35 19.28
CA ARG A 135 25.57 -18.45 18.86
C ARG A 135 24.88 -18.91 17.60
N GLU A 136 25.64 -19.20 16.54
CA GLU A 136 25.08 -19.64 15.25
C GLU A 136 24.30 -20.94 15.41
N ARG A 137 24.87 -21.92 16.10
CA ARG A 137 24.19 -23.20 16.36
C ARG A 137 22.87 -23.03 17.11
N LEU A 138 22.84 -22.16 18.14
CA LEU A 138 21.62 -21.90 18.89
C LEU A 138 20.58 -21.15 18.04
N ILE A 139 21.00 -20.14 17.28
CA ILE A 139 20.12 -19.36 16.39
C ILE A 139 19.52 -20.26 15.31
N ASP A 140 20.33 -21.11 14.68
CA ASP A 140 19.86 -22.04 13.65
C ASP A 140 18.84 -23.01 14.21
N ARG A 141 19.08 -23.53 15.42
CA ARG A 141 18.14 -24.42 16.10
C ARG A 141 16.82 -23.73 16.44
N ILE A 142 16.89 -22.50 16.94
CA ILE A 142 15.69 -21.68 17.24
C ILE A 142 14.92 -21.41 15.94
N LYS A 143 15.59 -21.02 14.86
CA LYS A 143 14.95 -20.79 13.55
C LYS A 143 14.31 -22.06 13.01
N GLU A 144 15.00 -23.20 13.09
CA GLU A 144 14.50 -24.50 12.63
C GLU A 144 13.19 -24.86 13.34
N VAL A 145 13.19 -24.86 14.68
CA VAL A 145 12.01 -25.22 15.48
C VAL A 145 10.87 -24.23 15.25
N ALA A 146 11.16 -22.93 15.27
CA ALA A 146 10.15 -21.91 15.08
C ALA A 146 9.54 -21.96 13.68
N ASN A 147 10.33 -22.02 12.61
CA ASN A 147 9.82 -22.07 11.25
C ASN A 147 9.10 -23.39 10.95
N ALA A 148 9.53 -24.52 11.51
CA ALA A 148 8.80 -25.78 11.41
C ALA A 148 7.40 -25.69 12.05
N SER A 149 7.27 -24.96 13.17
CA SER A 149 5.99 -24.80 13.87
C SER A 149 4.98 -23.92 13.14
N ILE A 150 5.43 -23.06 12.22
CA ILE A 150 4.59 -22.09 11.50
C ILE A 150 4.62 -22.31 9.98
N LEU A 151 4.97 -23.52 9.54
CA LEU A 151 5.12 -23.89 8.12
C LEU A 151 3.87 -23.58 7.28
N ASN A 152 2.68 -23.66 7.89
CA ASN A 152 1.40 -23.41 7.23
C ASN A 152 0.87 -21.97 7.45
N SER A 153 1.66 -21.08 8.03
CA SER A 153 1.28 -19.68 8.24
C SER A 153 1.76 -18.78 7.10
N ASN A 154 1.24 -17.56 7.01
CA ASN A 154 1.76 -16.57 6.08
C ASN A 154 3.11 -15.98 6.53
N TYR A 155 3.63 -16.36 7.69
CA TYR A 155 4.84 -15.79 8.29
C TYR A 155 5.98 -16.79 8.38
N PHE A 156 7.20 -16.29 8.34
CA PHE A 156 8.42 -17.03 8.69
C PHE A 156 9.41 -16.12 9.40
N ILE A 157 10.30 -16.70 10.22
CA ILE A 157 11.43 -15.98 10.81
C ILE A 157 12.53 -15.89 9.76
N THR A 158 12.75 -14.67 9.26
CA THR A 158 13.80 -14.37 8.28
C THR A 158 15.15 -14.21 8.97
N GLU A 159 15.19 -13.45 10.06
CA GLU A 159 16.42 -13.05 10.72
C GLU A 159 16.26 -13.05 12.24
N ILE A 160 17.34 -13.45 12.93
CA ILE A 160 17.53 -13.19 14.35
C ILE A 160 18.80 -12.36 14.42
N THR A 161 18.69 -11.11 14.90
CA THR A 161 19.82 -10.18 14.90
C THR A 161 20.90 -10.65 15.86
N GLU A 162 22.13 -10.16 15.69
CA GLU A 162 23.18 -10.45 16.66
C GLU A 162 22.81 -9.98 18.08
N PRO A 163 23.08 -10.79 19.13
CA PRO A 163 22.77 -10.43 20.51
C PRO A 163 23.58 -9.22 20.95
N LYS A 164 22.90 -8.18 21.44
CA LYS A 164 23.54 -6.97 21.98
C LYS A 164 23.28 -6.86 23.47
N LEU A 165 24.30 -6.43 24.22
CA LEU A 165 24.14 -6.17 25.65
C LEU A 165 23.06 -5.10 25.85
N TYR A 166 22.04 -5.41 26.66
CA TYR A 166 20.99 -4.45 26.97
C TYR A 166 21.42 -3.58 28.17
N PRO A 167 21.55 -2.25 28.02
CA PRO A 167 22.00 -1.40 29.12
C PRO A 167 21.07 -1.50 30.33
N GLY A 168 21.64 -1.74 31.51
CA GLY A 168 20.89 -1.83 32.76
C GLY A 168 20.20 -3.17 33.04
N SER A 169 20.40 -4.21 32.22
CA SER A 169 19.78 -5.53 32.42
C SER A 169 20.54 -6.50 33.35
N GLY A 170 21.64 -6.06 33.96
CA GLY A 170 22.48 -6.94 34.78
C GLY A 170 23.29 -7.96 33.98
N GLY A 171 23.55 -7.71 32.69
CA GLY A 171 24.46 -8.53 31.87
C GLY A 171 23.77 -9.41 30.81
N THR A 172 22.47 -9.21 30.56
CA THR A 172 21.76 -9.99 29.53
C THR A 172 21.94 -9.40 28.13
N TYR A 173 21.90 -10.29 27.14
CA TYR A 173 22.03 -9.96 25.73
C TYR A 173 20.69 -10.15 25.02
N VAL A 174 20.33 -9.24 24.12
CA VAL A 174 19.03 -9.25 23.46
C VAL A 174 19.21 -9.27 21.95
N SER A 175 18.48 -10.16 21.29
CA SER A 175 18.33 -10.21 19.84
C SER A 175 16.89 -9.91 19.45
N ASN A 176 16.71 -9.18 18.35
CA ASN A 176 15.40 -9.06 17.72
C ASN A 176 15.17 -10.28 16.83
N VAL A 177 13.93 -10.76 16.82
CA VAL A 177 13.45 -11.79 15.91
C VAL A 177 12.56 -11.13 14.87
N ILE A 178 12.98 -11.22 13.61
CA ILE A 178 12.32 -10.56 12.49
C ILE A 178 11.47 -11.60 11.76
N PHE A 179 10.17 -11.34 11.75
CA PHE A 179 9.20 -12.09 10.97
C PHE A 179 8.96 -11.38 9.64
N ASP A 180 8.82 -12.14 8.57
CA ASP A 180 8.45 -11.63 7.25
C ASP A 180 7.31 -12.48 6.68
N LEU A 181 6.58 -11.93 5.72
CA LEU A 181 5.50 -12.62 5.03
C LEU A 181 6.05 -13.50 3.91
N ASN A 182 5.51 -14.70 3.76
CA ASN A 182 5.88 -15.62 2.68
C ASN A 182 5.65 -14.99 1.29
N GLU A 183 4.58 -14.20 1.11
CA GLU A 183 4.34 -13.43 -0.12
C GLU A 183 5.52 -12.50 -0.48
N ASN A 184 6.16 -11.87 0.52
CA ASN A 184 7.31 -11.00 0.31
C ASN A 184 8.54 -11.79 -0.14
N ASN A 185 8.73 -13.00 0.40
CA ASN A 185 9.82 -13.89 0.03
C ASN A 185 9.65 -14.40 -1.41
N GLU A 186 8.44 -14.83 -1.80
CA GLU A 186 8.16 -15.24 -3.19
C GLU A 186 8.39 -14.10 -4.19
N LEU A 187 7.91 -12.90 -3.87
CA LEU A 187 8.14 -11.70 -4.68
C LEU A 187 9.62 -11.32 -4.75
N ARG A 188 10.38 -11.55 -3.68
CA ARG A 188 11.83 -11.33 -3.66
C ARG A 188 12.56 -12.36 -4.52
N GLN A 189 12.18 -13.63 -4.43
CA GLN A 189 12.78 -14.71 -5.25
C GLN A 189 12.47 -14.52 -6.73
N ARG A 190 11.24 -14.12 -7.10
CA ARG A 190 10.90 -13.79 -8.49
C ARG A 190 11.72 -12.62 -9.02
N ARG A 191 11.85 -11.53 -8.25
CA ARG A 191 12.70 -10.38 -8.63
C ARG A 191 14.18 -10.77 -8.80
N LEU A 192 14.70 -11.64 -7.94
CA LEU A 192 16.08 -12.14 -8.05
C LEU A 192 16.25 -13.03 -9.29
N ALA A 193 15.29 -13.91 -9.58
CA ALA A 193 15.31 -14.75 -10.78
C ALA A 193 15.26 -13.90 -12.06
N GLU A 194 14.39 -12.89 -12.12
CA GLU A 194 14.30 -11.93 -13.23
C GLU A 194 15.58 -11.09 -13.39
N GLN A 195 16.30 -10.84 -12.31
CA GLN A 195 17.58 -10.11 -12.36
C GLN A 195 18.70 -11.00 -12.90
N VAL A 196 18.79 -12.25 -12.43
CA VAL A 196 19.75 -13.24 -12.95
C VAL A 196 19.48 -13.54 -14.44
N GLU A 197 18.21 -13.63 -14.84
CA GLU A 197 17.84 -13.84 -16.24
C GLU A 197 18.23 -12.65 -17.13
N ARG A 198 18.07 -11.42 -16.63
CA ARG A 198 18.56 -10.20 -17.32
C ARG A 198 20.09 -10.14 -17.40
N GLU A 199 20.79 -10.44 -16.32
CA GLU A 199 22.25 -10.45 -16.29
C GLU A 199 22.81 -11.52 -17.24
N ASN A 200 22.22 -12.72 -17.28
CA ASN A 200 22.62 -13.77 -18.22
C ASN A 200 22.30 -13.40 -19.68
N SER A 201 21.16 -12.76 -19.95
CA SER A 201 20.82 -12.26 -21.29
C SER A 201 21.76 -11.15 -21.77
N GLU A 202 22.27 -10.32 -20.87
CA GLU A 202 23.27 -9.30 -21.21
C GLU A 202 24.63 -9.94 -21.51
N VAL A 203 25.05 -10.96 -20.76
CA VAL A 203 26.31 -11.69 -21.00
C VAL A 203 26.29 -12.43 -22.34
N ASP A 204 25.20 -13.14 -22.67
CA ASP A 204 25.05 -13.83 -23.97
C ASP A 204 25.07 -12.84 -25.15
N SER A 205 24.57 -11.61 -24.95
CA SER A 205 24.59 -10.56 -25.98
C SER A 205 25.98 -9.94 -26.21
N VAL A 206 26.88 -10.04 -25.23
CA VAL A 206 28.27 -9.55 -25.35
C VAL A 206 29.15 -10.60 -26.00
N GLU A 207 28.92 -11.88 -25.72
CA GLU A 207 29.67 -12.98 -26.34
C GLU A 207 29.33 -13.14 -27.84
N SER A 208 28.08 -12.83 -28.26
CA SER A 208 27.69 -12.86 -29.68
C SER A 208 28.19 -11.69 -30.52
N VAL A 209 28.88 -10.71 -29.93
CA VAL A 209 29.49 -9.57 -30.64
C VAL A 209 31.00 -9.79 -30.84
N LEU A 210 31.56 -10.80 -30.18
CA LEU A 210 32.99 -11.17 -30.25
C LEU A 210 33.29 -12.33 -31.22
N ASP A 211 32.26 -13.01 -31.73
CA ASP A 211 32.33 -13.96 -32.87
C ASP A 211 31.96 -13.27 -34.20
#